data_AF-A0A7Y2YUP5-F1
#
_entry.id   AF-A0A7Y2YUP5-F1
#
_cell.length_a   1.000
_cell.length_b   1.000
_cell.length_c   1.000
_cell.angle_alpha   90.00
_cell.angle_beta   90.00
_cell.angle_gamma   90.00
#
_symmetry.space_group_name_H-M   'P 1'
#
loop_
_entity.id
_entity.type
_entity.pdbx_description
1 polymer ?
#
loop_
_entity_poly.entity_id
_entity_poly.type
_entity_poly.pdbx_seq_one_letter_code
_entity_poly.pdbx_strand_id
1 'polypeptide(L)'
;PRDTYDALTGDISGWWDHTFSGAPHRLYIEPRPGGGFYELFNESGDGVRHAVVTAAERGSLLRFEGPLGLAGHALFTVATYELAEVGLEGTSTNLKVTVRAAGEMEEGWAETVEGVWHHFIDERFVPFAEAGGSPDR
;
A
#
# COMPACT_ATOMS: atom_id res chain seq x y z
N PRO A 1 10.61 -6.21 11.18
CA PRO A 1 9.51 -6.47 10.21
C PRO A 1 8.10 -6.24 10.73
N ARG A 2 7.76 -6.62 11.98
CA ARG A 2 6.40 -6.42 12.51
C ARG A 2 6.01 -4.94 12.58
N ASP A 3 6.90 -4.08 13.05
CA ASP A 3 6.63 -2.64 13.12
C ASP A 3 6.53 -2.03 11.71
N THR A 4 7.40 -2.44 10.78
CA THR A 4 7.30 -2.07 9.36
C THR A 4 5.98 -2.53 8.74
N TYR A 5 5.52 -3.74 9.06
CA TYR A 5 4.24 -4.27 8.60
C TYR A 5 3.06 -3.45 9.15
N ASP A 6 3.12 -3.08 10.42
CA ASP A 6 2.09 -2.25 11.04
C ASP A 6 2.05 -0.86 10.41
N ALA A 7 3.20 -0.27 10.07
CA ALA A 7 3.27 1.01 9.36
C ALA A 7 2.77 0.92 7.89
N LEU A 8 2.87 -0.25 7.26
CA LEU A 8 2.32 -0.52 5.91
C LEU A 8 0.81 -0.74 5.92
N THR A 9 0.19 -0.94 7.09
CA THR A 9 -1.22 -1.34 7.23
C THR A 9 -1.92 -0.47 8.27
N GLY A 10 -3.20 -0.73 8.56
CA GLY A 10 -3.97 0.18 9.41
C GLY A 10 -4.08 1.55 8.73
N ASP A 11 -3.91 2.62 9.49
CA ASP A 11 -3.91 3.98 8.94
C ASP A 11 -2.61 4.28 8.19
N ILE A 12 -2.73 4.53 6.89
CA ILE A 12 -1.59 4.81 5.99
C ILE A 12 -1.56 6.27 5.53
N SER A 13 -2.43 7.11 6.08
CA SER A 13 -2.56 8.54 5.70
C SER A 13 -1.26 9.32 5.91
N GLY A 14 -0.36 8.83 6.77
CA GLY A 14 0.94 9.45 7.05
C GLY A 14 1.98 9.33 5.94
N TRP A 15 1.81 8.40 4.98
CA TRP A 15 2.78 8.21 3.90
C TRP A 15 2.16 8.09 2.52
N TRP A 16 1.00 7.44 2.39
CA TRP A 16 0.32 7.31 1.11
C TRP A 16 -0.33 8.64 0.71
N ASP A 17 -0.03 9.15 -0.49
CA ASP A 17 -0.46 10.49 -0.92
C ASP A 17 -1.30 10.51 -2.21
N HIS A 18 -1.51 9.36 -2.85
CA HIS A 18 -2.40 9.25 -4.01
C HIS A 18 -3.81 8.90 -3.59
N THR A 19 -4.72 9.86 -3.73
CA THR A 19 -6.11 9.77 -3.26
C THR A 19 -7.04 10.21 -4.38
N PHE A 20 -8.24 9.62 -4.46
CA PHE A 20 -9.26 10.04 -5.41
C PHE A 20 -9.92 11.37 -5.00
N SER A 21 -10.04 11.61 -3.69
CA SER A 21 -10.65 12.81 -3.15
C SER A 21 -9.69 14.01 -3.04
N GLY A 22 -8.38 13.78 -3.08
CA GLY A 22 -7.33 14.78 -2.79
C GLY A 22 -7.20 15.11 -1.30
N ALA A 23 -8.21 14.82 -0.48
CA ALA A 23 -8.25 15.07 0.95
C ALA A 23 -9.16 14.03 1.65
N PRO A 24 -8.68 12.79 1.81
CA PRO A 24 -9.51 11.72 2.35
C PRO A 24 -9.85 11.96 3.82
N HIS A 25 -11.06 11.57 4.21
CA HIS A 25 -11.44 11.52 5.63
C HIS A 25 -10.68 10.41 6.35
N ARG A 26 -10.50 9.24 5.72
CA ARG A 26 -9.68 8.14 6.22
C ARG A 26 -9.06 7.35 5.08
N LEU A 27 -7.81 6.94 5.23
CA LEU A 27 -7.09 6.10 4.26
C LEU A 27 -6.39 4.95 4.98
N TYR A 28 -6.83 3.73 4.74
CA TYR A 28 -6.37 2.59 5.55
C TYR A 28 -6.40 1.25 4.81
N ILE A 29 -5.58 0.30 5.29
CA ILE A 29 -5.56 -1.09 4.84
C ILE A 29 -5.95 -2.00 5.99
N GLU A 30 -6.96 -2.86 5.81
CA GLU A 30 -7.33 -3.90 6.76
C GLU A 30 -6.52 -5.19 6.52
N PRO A 31 -5.52 -5.53 7.34
CA PRO A 31 -4.57 -6.61 7.05
C PRO A 31 -5.13 -8.00 7.40
N ARG A 32 -6.16 -8.44 6.66
CA ARG A 32 -6.77 -9.77 6.74
C ARG A 32 -7.29 -10.20 5.37
N PRO A 33 -7.36 -11.50 5.04
CA PRO A 33 -8.04 -11.94 3.82
C PRO A 33 -9.48 -11.39 3.74
N GLY A 34 -9.80 -10.75 2.61
CA GLY A 34 -11.07 -10.06 2.37
C GLY A 34 -11.19 -8.68 3.02
N GLY A 35 -10.18 -8.22 3.77
CA GLY A 35 -10.05 -6.82 4.18
C GLY A 35 -9.80 -5.91 2.98
N GLY A 36 -10.13 -4.63 3.09
CA GLY A 36 -9.93 -3.69 1.99
C GLY A 36 -8.80 -2.71 2.23
N PHE A 37 -8.25 -2.20 1.14
CA PHE A 37 -7.60 -0.91 1.09
C PHE A 37 -8.68 0.12 0.73
N TYR A 38 -9.03 0.96 1.69
CA TYR A 38 -10.11 1.92 1.61
C TYR A 38 -9.61 3.36 1.66
N GLU A 39 -10.26 4.20 0.87
CA GLU A 39 -10.28 5.64 1.03
C GLU A 39 -11.72 6.06 1.28
N LEU A 40 -11.98 6.64 2.45
CA LEU A 40 -13.28 7.22 2.79
C LEU A 40 -13.19 8.72 2.56
N PHE A 41 -14.18 9.28 1.86
CA PHE A 41 -14.28 10.69 1.52
C PHE A 41 -14.94 11.50 2.64
N ASN A 42 -15.75 10.88 3.48
CA ASN A 42 -16.47 11.55 4.57
C ASN A 42 -16.86 10.59 5.71
N GLU A 43 -17.43 11.15 6.77
CA GLU A 43 -17.89 10.40 7.96
C GLU A 43 -19.02 9.41 7.68
N SER A 44 -19.83 9.66 6.64
CA SER A 44 -20.95 8.78 6.24
C SER A 44 -20.48 7.49 5.57
N GLY A 45 -19.20 7.41 5.17
CA GLY A 45 -18.60 6.24 4.55
C GLY A 45 -18.65 6.21 3.03
N ASP A 46 -18.98 7.32 2.37
CA ASP A 46 -18.75 7.43 0.92
C ASP A 46 -17.26 7.28 0.65
N GLY A 47 -16.88 6.55 -0.40
CA GLY A 47 -15.47 6.24 -0.62
C GLY A 47 -15.22 5.34 -1.81
N VAL A 48 -13.96 4.94 -1.93
CA VAL A 48 -13.49 3.95 -2.92
C VAL A 48 -12.72 2.85 -2.21
N ARG A 49 -12.90 1.62 -2.71
CA ARG A 49 -12.03 0.49 -2.35
C ARG A 49 -10.99 0.33 -3.43
N HIS A 50 -9.77 0.74 -3.12
CA HIS A 50 -8.60 0.64 -4.00
C HIS A 50 -8.26 -0.82 -4.31
N ALA A 51 -8.28 -1.68 -3.29
CA ALA A 51 -7.93 -3.09 -3.41
C ALA A 51 -8.55 -3.95 -2.30
N VAL A 52 -8.46 -5.27 -2.46
CA VAL A 52 -8.83 -6.29 -1.49
C VAL A 52 -7.58 -7.06 -1.08
N VAL A 53 -7.35 -7.20 0.21
CA VAL A 53 -6.27 -8.01 0.78
C VAL A 53 -6.58 -9.50 0.56
N THR A 54 -5.65 -10.21 -0.05
CA THR A 54 -5.76 -11.64 -0.35
C THR A 54 -4.85 -12.50 0.53
N ALA A 55 -3.78 -11.93 1.08
CA ALA A 55 -2.94 -12.57 2.09
C ALA A 55 -2.43 -11.55 3.11
N ALA A 56 -2.40 -11.95 4.37
CA ALA A 56 -1.89 -11.15 5.48
C ALA A 56 -1.25 -12.07 6.52
N GLU A 57 0.05 -11.90 6.72
CA GLU A 57 0.85 -12.57 7.72
C GLU A 57 1.75 -11.51 8.37
N ARG A 58 1.37 -11.06 9.57
CA ARG A 58 2.00 -9.92 10.24
C ARG A 58 3.51 -10.10 10.39
N GLY A 59 4.28 -9.20 9.79
CA GLY A 59 5.74 -9.20 9.79
C GLY A 59 6.40 -10.02 8.68
N SER A 60 5.62 -10.61 7.75
CA SER A 60 6.13 -11.49 6.69
C SER A 60 5.53 -11.18 5.32
N LEU A 61 4.20 -11.11 5.20
CA LEU A 61 3.53 -11.03 3.90
C LEU A 61 2.27 -10.17 3.95
N LEU A 62 2.18 -9.21 3.06
CA LEU A 62 0.93 -8.54 2.70
C LEU A 62 0.72 -8.70 1.19
N ARG A 63 -0.48 -9.10 0.77
CA ARG A 63 -0.86 -9.12 -0.64
C ARG A 63 -2.25 -8.56 -0.79
N PHE A 64 -2.43 -7.71 -1.79
CA PHE A 64 -3.73 -7.20 -2.18
C PHE A 64 -3.87 -7.14 -3.70
N GLU A 65 -5.12 -7.19 -4.15
CA GLU A 65 -5.48 -7.11 -5.55
C GLU A 65 -6.57 -6.06 -5.79
N GLY A 66 -6.48 -5.37 -6.91
CA GLY A 66 -7.44 -4.33 -7.28
C GLY A 66 -6.86 -3.38 -8.32
N PRO A 67 -7.68 -2.46 -8.84
CA PRO A 67 -7.24 -1.47 -9.81
C PRO A 67 -6.44 -0.34 -9.16
N LEU A 68 -6.42 -0.23 -7.83
CA LEU A 68 -5.71 0.82 -7.08
C LEU A 68 -6.12 2.21 -7.62
N GLY A 69 -5.15 3.06 -7.95
CA GLY A 69 -5.40 4.39 -8.53
C GLY A 69 -6.05 4.37 -9.92
N LEU A 70 -6.19 3.19 -10.55
CA LEU A 70 -6.78 3.02 -11.88
C LEU A 70 -8.22 2.49 -11.79
N ALA A 71 -8.89 2.68 -10.65
CA ALA A 71 -10.28 2.30 -10.48
C ALA A 71 -11.17 2.95 -11.55
N GLY A 72 -11.95 2.11 -12.26
CA GLY A 72 -12.76 2.51 -13.42
C GLY A 72 -12.26 1.92 -14.74
N HIS A 73 -10.99 1.52 -14.82
CA HIS A 73 -10.43 0.80 -15.97
C HIS A 73 -10.60 -0.72 -15.84
N ALA A 74 -10.56 -1.44 -16.97
CA ALA A 74 -10.56 -2.91 -16.98
C ALA A 74 -9.16 -3.48 -16.69
N LEU A 75 -8.53 -3.01 -15.61
CA LEU A 75 -7.20 -3.40 -15.16
C LEU A 75 -7.27 -4.13 -13.82
N PHE A 76 -6.49 -5.19 -13.69
CA PHE A 76 -6.32 -5.93 -12.45
C PHE A 76 -4.85 -5.96 -12.04
N THR A 77 -4.54 -5.47 -10.84
CA THR A 77 -3.19 -5.44 -10.28
C THR A 77 -3.12 -6.30 -9.03
N VAL A 78 -2.01 -7.02 -8.86
CA VAL A 78 -1.63 -7.73 -7.64
C VAL A 78 -0.34 -7.14 -7.13
N ALA A 79 -0.39 -6.53 -5.94
CA ALA A 79 0.79 -6.08 -5.22
C ALA A 79 1.11 -7.06 -4.09
N THR A 80 2.35 -7.50 -4.00
CA THR A 80 2.86 -8.40 -2.95
C THR A 80 4.04 -7.74 -2.26
N TYR A 81 3.92 -7.60 -0.95
CA TYR A 81 4.97 -7.11 -0.06
C TYR A 81 5.47 -8.28 0.78
N GLU A 82 6.74 -8.63 0.60
CA GLU A 82 7.44 -9.65 1.38
C GLU A 82 8.41 -8.94 2.32
N LEU A 83 8.35 -9.25 3.62
CA LEU A 83 9.19 -8.66 4.65
C LEU A 83 10.09 -9.73 5.25
N ALA A 84 11.39 -9.41 5.39
CA ALA A 84 12.36 -10.28 6.05
C ALA A 84 13.25 -9.49 7.00
N GLU A 85 13.63 -10.10 8.12
CA GLU A 85 14.66 -9.54 9.01
C GLU A 85 16.02 -9.54 8.31
N VAL A 86 16.73 -8.42 8.40
CA VAL A 86 18.11 -8.29 7.93
C VAL A 86 18.94 -7.46 8.91
N GLY A 87 20.26 -7.54 8.80
CA GLY A 87 21.19 -6.84 9.69
C GLY A 87 21.49 -7.57 10.99
N LEU A 88 22.34 -6.97 11.83
CA LEU A 88 22.70 -7.53 13.14
C LEU A 88 21.46 -7.55 14.03
N GLU A 89 21.17 -8.70 14.64
CA GLU A 89 20.04 -8.90 15.56
C GLU A 89 18.66 -8.49 14.99
N GLY A 90 18.49 -8.49 13.65
CA GLY A 90 17.20 -8.13 13.03
C GLY A 90 16.86 -6.65 13.14
N THR A 91 17.86 -5.78 13.33
CA THR A 91 17.72 -4.32 13.44
C THR A 91 17.16 -3.63 12.19
N SER A 92 17.07 -4.33 11.05
CA SER A 92 16.54 -3.79 9.81
C SER A 92 15.55 -4.76 9.17
N THR A 93 14.72 -4.23 8.28
CA THR A 93 13.73 -5.01 7.53
C THR A 93 14.00 -4.85 6.04
N ASN A 94 14.17 -5.96 5.33
CA ASN A 94 14.09 -5.94 3.87
C ASN A 94 12.62 -6.01 3.48
N LEU A 95 12.14 -4.98 2.78
CA LEU A 95 10.82 -4.95 2.14
C LEU A 95 11.02 -5.19 0.65
N LYS A 96 10.55 -6.32 0.14
CA LYS A 96 10.51 -6.61 -1.29
C LYS A 96 9.09 -6.41 -1.79
N VAL A 97 8.94 -5.53 -2.77
CA VAL A 97 7.67 -5.26 -3.42
C VAL A 97 7.66 -5.87 -4.81
N THR A 98 6.56 -6.52 -5.18
CA THR A 98 6.32 -6.99 -6.55
C THR A 98 4.92 -6.62 -6.99
N VAL A 99 4.83 -5.99 -8.17
CA VAL A 99 3.58 -5.64 -8.82
C VAL A 99 3.41 -6.46 -10.07
N ARG A 100 2.22 -7.01 -10.27
CA ARG A 100 1.83 -7.69 -11.50
C ARG A 100 0.50 -7.12 -11.94
N ALA A 101 0.36 -6.79 -13.21
CA ALA A 101 -0.88 -6.22 -13.74
C ALA A 101 -1.29 -6.94 -15.03
N ALA A 102 -2.59 -7.01 -15.28
CA ALA A 102 -3.18 -7.56 -16.50
C ALA A 102 -4.53 -6.87 -16.80
N GLY A 103 -4.86 -6.73 -18.08
CA GLY A 103 -6.12 -6.11 -18.52
C GLY A 103 -5.91 -5.06 -19.60
N GLU A 104 -6.75 -4.03 -19.57
CA GLU A 104 -6.58 -2.79 -20.33
C GLU A 104 -5.21 -2.18 -19.97
N MET A 105 -4.31 -2.17 -20.94
CA MET A 105 -2.94 -1.67 -20.79
C MET A 105 -2.64 -0.78 -21.98
N GLU A 106 -2.10 0.41 -21.71
CA GLU A 106 -1.57 1.30 -22.75
C GLU A 106 -0.04 1.26 -22.75
N GLU A 107 0.55 1.73 -23.85
CA GLU A 107 1.99 1.90 -23.96
C GLU A 107 2.50 2.87 -22.87
N GLY A 108 3.58 2.50 -22.18
CA GLY A 108 4.18 3.31 -21.11
C GLY A 108 3.57 3.14 -19.71
N TRP A 109 2.47 2.40 -19.56
CA TRP A 109 1.86 2.18 -18.24
C TRP A 109 2.75 1.34 -17.31
N ALA A 110 3.52 0.40 -17.84
CA ALA A 110 4.38 -0.45 -17.02
C ALA A 110 5.46 0.37 -16.29
N GLU A 111 6.15 1.24 -17.04
CA GLU A 111 7.16 2.15 -16.53
C GLU A 111 6.56 3.17 -15.56
N THR A 112 5.35 3.67 -15.87
CA THR A 112 4.62 4.59 -14.98
C THR A 112 4.29 3.92 -13.65
N VAL A 113 3.76 2.69 -13.67
CA VAL A 113 3.44 1.93 -12.45
C VAL A 113 4.68 1.66 -11.62
N GLU A 114 5.81 1.31 -12.25
CA GLU A 114 7.09 1.14 -11.57
C GLU A 114 7.54 2.44 -10.88
N GLY A 115 7.51 3.57 -11.58
CA GLY A 115 7.86 4.88 -11.03
C GLY A 115 6.99 5.29 -9.84
N VAL A 116 5.67 5.07 -9.93
CA VAL A 116 4.74 5.34 -8.82
C VAL A 116 5.04 4.47 -7.61
N TRP A 117 5.45 3.21 -7.81
CA TRP A 117 5.80 2.33 -6.69
C TRP A 117 7.10 2.72 -6.02
N HIS A 118 8.10 3.17 -6.77
CA HIS A 118 9.30 3.77 -6.21
C HIS A 118 8.98 5.01 -5.38
N HIS A 119 8.11 5.89 -5.89
CA HIS A 119 7.63 7.04 -5.13
C HIS A 119 6.98 6.60 -3.80
N PHE A 120 6.03 5.67 -3.84
CA PHE A 120 5.34 5.18 -2.63
C PHE A 120 6.26 4.55 -1.60
N ILE A 121 7.22 3.74 -2.03
CA ILE A 121 8.06 3.00 -1.09
C ILE A 121 9.27 3.81 -0.68
N ASP A 122 10.06 4.28 -1.64
CA ASP A 122 11.37 4.88 -1.37
C ASP A 122 11.24 6.33 -0.90
N GLU A 123 10.35 7.12 -1.53
CA GLU A 123 10.23 8.54 -1.23
C GLU A 123 9.22 8.85 -0.12
N ARG A 124 8.23 7.98 0.08
CA ARG A 124 7.14 8.19 1.06
C ARG A 124 7.24 7.27 2.26
N PHE A 125 7.15 5.96 2.06
CA PHE A 125 7.05 4.99 3.16
C PHE A 125 8.34 4.89 3.98
N VAL A 126 9.51 4.79 3.35
CA VAL A 126 10.79 4.64 4.05
C VAL A 126 11.05 5.82 5.00
N PRO A 127 10.97 7.10 4.57
CA PRO A 127 11.13 8.23 5.49
C PRO A 127 10.10 8.25 6.63
N PHE A 128 8.85 7.88 6.34
CA PHE A 128 7.80 7.77 7.36
C PHE A 128 8.11 6.71 8.41
N ALA A 129 8.55 5.52 7.97
CA ALA A 129 8.91 4.42 8.87
C ALA A 129 10.14 4.77 9.72
N GLU A 130 11.16 5.39 9.13
CA GLU A 130 12.37 5.84 9.84
C GLU A 130 12.07 6.97 10.86
N ALA A 131 11.05 7.79 10.60
CA ALA A 131 10.56 8.81 11.53
C ALA A 131 9.72 8.23 12.70
N GLY A 132 9.42 6.93 12.69
CA GLY A 132 8.71 6.22 13.75
C GLY A 132 7.28 5.80 13.40
N GLY A 133 6.85 5.91 12.13
CA GLY A 133 5.68 5.22 11.60
C GLY A 133 4.34 5.61 12.22
N SER A 134 4.19 6.83 12.73
CA SER A 134 2.95 7.33 13.31
C SER A 134 2.51 8.61 12.60
N PRO A 135 1.24 8.71 12.15
CA PRO A 135 0.71 9.91 11.51
C PRO A 135 0.62 11.14 12.45
N ASP A 136 0.74 10.94 13.77
CA ASP A 136 0.55 11.98 14.81
C ASP A 136 1.87 12.47 15.45
N ARG A 137 2.92 12.72 14.66
CA ARG A 137 4.10 13.50 15.11
C ARG A 137 4.22 14.82 14.37
#